data_AF-A0A9X2K0L7-F1
#
_entry.id   AF-A0A9X2K0L7-F1
#
_cell.length_a   1.000
_cell.length_b   1.000
_cell.length_c   1.000
_cell.angle_alpha   90.00
_cell.angle_beta   90.00
_cell.angle_gamma   90.00
#
_symmetry.space_group_name_H-M   'P 1'
#
loop_
_entity.id
_entity.type
_entity.pdbx_description
1 polymer ?
#
loop_
_entity_poly.entity_id
_entity_poly.type
_entity_poly.pdbx_seq_one_letter_code
_entity_poly.pdbx_strand_id
1 'polypeptide(L)'
;MKSRTRLVGFVLATGALLLAGCTGGGGGGKNTADGTIDILVVKHGLTGPMADMAWVKELEEKAGVTIRWEEVSADWSQKKATMLAAGEVPDLIVGGNAITNADLATYSSLFEDLSDDMDALPNVQGMLDSHAELSAMATRSTGEVYALPSYRRYWPETISRQYINQDWLDTLGLEMPTTWDELFDVLVAFKEQDANGDGDPDDEIPWDWNPIDPAGFAAGQPTMLLGGLGLPTTYGGGQGYVVEDGTVLNFLVDDRYRQVIEFTHRAYEAGLISKQVMTQDYSAFQSVGRGDGDVAKVGFSWGWTASDRFGAQLADQYTSMAPLEAEAGQSTPVTWNYDTENFSPNHIVMSAGTADKDGALAVIDAFYDPEISVQVLWGDLGENVERDGDGYTVLPPADEKSDPSTWKWTTTLADAGPHWIRDDVDVEPPADLAEAVEQSEPLREALGNVDPDTDIYPFKYVNISTEDQSTITLNDTTVLNLAMTAFGRWVTEGGVEEEWDDYVAQLEGAGLPQNVEIYQRYYDEYQASRS
;
A
#
# COMPACT_ATOMS: atom_id res chain seq x y z
N MET A 1 0.19 61.74 32.67
CA MET A 1 -0.80 62.79 32.35
C MET A 1 -1.21 62.66 30.88
N LYS A 2 -2.46 62.22 30.61
CA LYS A 2 -3.25 62.29 29.34
C LYS A 2 -2.63 61.63 28.10
N SER A 3 -2.99 60.42 27.66
CA SER A 3 -4.27 59.90 27.11
C SER A 3 -4.85 60.70 25.93
N ARG A 4 -5.06 60.02 24.80
CA ARG A 4 -6.36 59.95 24.09
C ARG A 4 -6.36 58.96 22.91
N THR A 5 -7.06 57.86 23.18
CA THR A 5 -7.72 56.90 22.28
C THR A 5 -8.65 57.60 21.28
N ARG A 6 -8.78 57.06 20.06
CA ARG A 6 -9.94 57.31 19.18
C ARG A 6 -10.68 56.00 18.90
N LEU A 7 -11.87 55.97 19.46
CA LEU A 7 -13.00 55.09 19.19
C LEU A 7 -13.57 55.41 17.78
N VAL A 8 -13.92 54.39 16.99
CA VAL A 8 -14.97 54.53 15.97
C VAL A 8 -15.99 53.44 16.26
N GLY A 9 -17.21 53.89 16.57
CA GLY A 9 -18.29 53.10 17.12
C GLY A 9 -19.17 52.45 16.07
N PHE A 10 -19.63 51.26 16.44
CA PHE A 10 -20.79 50.53 15.97
C PHE A 10 -22.06 51.43 15.94
N VAL A 11 -22.84 51.34 14.87
CA VAL A 11 -24.26 51.74 14.86
C VAL A 11 -25.08 50.52 14.44
N LEU A 12 -25.82 49.98 15.40
CA LEU A 12 -26.91 49.02 15.21
C LEU A 12 -28.05 49.67 14.42
N ALA A 13 -28.56 48.97 13.42
CA ALA A 13 -29.91 49.15 12.90
C ALA A 13 -30.68 47.83 13.04
N THR A 14 -31.51 47.78 14.08
CA THR A 14 -32.52 46.75 14.37
C THR A 14 -33.66 46.80 13.34
N GLY A 15 -34.06 45.63 12.81
CA GLY A 15 -35.20 45.52 11.90
C GLY A 15 -35.75 44.10 11.75
N ALA A 16 -36.51 43.67 12.75
CA ALA A 16 -37.57 42.64 12.76
C ALA A 16 -37.24 41.18 12.37
N LEU A 17 -37.19 40.35 13.43
CA LEU A 17 -37.41 38.90 13.40
C LEU A 17 -38.81 38.55 12.86
N LEU A 18 -38.87 37.53 12.02
CA LEU A 18 -40.01 36.60 11.97
C LEU A 18 -39.48 35.21 12.33
N LEU A 19 -39.58 34.88 13.62
CA LEU A 19 -39.50 33.52 14.15
C LEU A 19 -40.79 32.79 13.77
N ALA A 20 -40.67 31.73 12.99
CA ALA A 20 -41.59 30.61 13.01
C ALA A 20 -40.76 29.34 13.24
N GLY A 21 -40.47 29.07 14.51
CA GLY A 21 -40.05 27.75 14.96
C GLY A 21 -41.29 26.91 15.28
N CYS A 22 -41.40 25.74 14.65
CA CYS A 22 -41.28 24.44 15.31
C CYS A 22 -42.15 23.35 14.66
N THR A 23 -41.57 22.15 14.73
CA THR A 23 -42.17 20.81 14.72
C THR A 23 -42.34 20.12 13.37
N GLY A 24 -41.61 19.01 13.23
CA GLY A 24 -41.94 17.93 12.31
C GLY A 24 -40.69 17.21 11.82
N GLY A 25 -40.27 16.16 12.54
CA GLY A 25 -39.40 15.15 11.95
C GLY A 25 -40.05 14.56 10.71
N GLY A 26 -39.25 14.32 9.69
CA GLY A 26 -39.66 13.74 8.42
C GLY A 26 -38.44 13.74 7.50
N GLY A 27 -38.01 12.55 7.10
CA GLY A 27 -36.84 12.33 6.27
C GLY A 27 -36.83 13.24 5.05
N GLY A 28 -35.71 13.93 4.85
CA GLY A 28 -35.42 14.64 3.62
C GLY A 28 -35.09 13.60 2.55
N GLY A 29 -36.10 13.19 1.78
CA GLY A 29 -35.87 12.43 0.56
C GLY A 29 -34.97 13.21 -0.39
N LYS A 30 -33.94 12.53 -0.92
CA LYS A 30 -33.13 13.00 -2.05
C LYS A 30 -34.06 13.46 -3.16
N ASN A 31 -33.97 14.74 -3.51
CA ASN A 31 -34.67 15.30 -4.66
C ASN A 31 -33.60 15.77 -5.65
N THR A 32 -32.95 14.82 -6.31
CA THR A 32 -32.03 15.06 -7.43
C THR A 32 -32.81 14.92 -8.73
N ALA A 33 -33.33 16.04 -9.21
CA ALA A 33 -33.84 16.18 -10.56
C ALA A 33 -33.05 17.33 -11.21
N ASP A 34 -31.85 17.03 -11.71
CA ASP A 34 -31.07 17.83 -12.70
C ASP A 34 -29.66 17.25 -12.91
N GLY A 35 -29.53 15.99 -13.33
CA GLY A 35 -28.26 15.42 -13.84
C GLY A 35 -27.02 15.67 -12.97
N THR A 36 -27.20 15.67 -11.64
CA THR A 36 -26.14 15.93 -10.67
C THR A 36 -25.94 14.69 -9.82
N ILE A 37 -24.71 14.19 -9.74
CA ILE A 37 -24.31 13.02 -8.95
C ILE A 37 -23.48 13.47 -7.75
N ASP A 38 -23.91 13.08 -6.54
CA ASP A 38 -23.17 13.33 -5.31
C ASP A 38 -22.12 12.22 -5.09
N ILE A 39 -20.83 12.57 -5.10
CA ILE A 39 -19.71 11.63 -4.93
C ILE A 39 -18.94 11.98 -3.67
N LEU A 40 -18.82 11.02 -2.75
CA LEU A 40 -17.82 11.11 -1.68
C LEU A 40 -16.52 10.45 -2.14
N VAL A 41 -15.42 11.18 -2.07
CA VAL A 41 -14.10 10.69 -2.43
C VAL A 41 -13.18 10.64 -1.21
N VAL A 42 -12.61 9.47 -0.95
CA VAL A 42 -11.56 9.25 0.04
C VAL A 42 -10.22 9.30 -0.70
N LYS A 43 -9.43 10.34 -0.40
CA LYS A 43 -8.18 10.65 -1.11
C LYS A 43 -7.02 10.80 -0.14
N HIS A 44 -5.80 10.78 -0.67
CA HIS A 44 -4.60 10.97 0.12
C HIS A 44 -4.55 12.39 0.72
N GLY A 45 -3.86 12.55 1.86
CA GLY A 45 -3.75 13.84 2.56
C GLY A 45 -3.03 14.93 1.77
N LEU A 46 -2.16 14.53 0.83
CA LEU A 46 -1.43 15.44 -0.06
C LEU A 46 -2.25 15.86 -1.29
N THR A 47 -3.30 15.13 -1.64
CA THR A 47 -4.05 15.36 -2.86
C THR A 47 -4.79 16.69 -2.80
N GLY A 48 -4.59 17.54 -3.81
CA GLY A 48 -5.27 18.82 -3.96
C GLY A 48 -6.80 18.70 -4.09
N PRO A 49 -7.54 19.82 -4.06
CA PRO A 49 -8.98 19.83 -4.28
C PRO A 49 -9.36 19.18 -5.62
N MET A 50 -10.42 18.37 -5.65
CA MET A 50 -10.87 17.72 -6.90
C MET A 50 -11.19 18.74 -7.99
N ALA A 51 -11.73 19.89 -7.62
CA ALA A 51 -12.10 20.96 -8.56
C ALA A 51 -10.91 21.60 -9.29
N ASP A 52 -9.68 21.41 -8.79
CA ASP A 52 -8.46 21.93 -9.39
C ASP A 52 -7.88 20.99 -10.45
N MET A 53 -8.33 19.72 -10.50
CA MET A 53 -7.88 18.72 -11.47
C MET A 53 -8.66 18.87 -12.78
N ALA A 54 -7.97 19.04 -13.90
CA ALA A 54 -8.60 19.22 -15.21
C ALA A 54 -9.40 17.98 -15.65
N TRP A 55 -8.89 16.78 -15.35
CA TRP A 55 -9.55 15.52 -15.71
C TRP A 55 -10.95 15.35 -15.10
N VAL A 56 -11.25 16.02 -13.97
CA VAL A 56 -12.57 15.98 -13.35
C VAL A 56 -13.64 16.56 -14.27
N LYS A 57 -13.33 17.61 -15.04
CA LYS A 57 -14.27 18.16 -16.02
C LYS A 57 -14.46 17.24 -17.22
N GLU A 58 -13.39 16.58 -17.64
CA GLU A 58 -13.46 15.59 -18.73
C GLU A 58 -14.31 14.38 -18.32
N LEU A 59 -14.21 13.94 -17.07
CA LEU A 59 -15.08 12.93 -16.49
C LEU A 59 -16.55 13.37 -16.52
N GLU A 60 -16.87 14.60 -16.08
CA GLU A 60 -18.23 15.18 -16.15
C GLU A 60 -18.77 15.22 -17.59
N GLU A 61 -17.94 15.66 -18.55
CA GLU A 61 -18.31 15.75 -19.97
C GLU A 61 -18.57 14.38 -20.60
N LYS A 62 -17.74 13.38 -20.30
CA LYS A 62 -17.92 11.99 -20.77
C LYS A 62 -19.17 11.35 -20.17
N ALA A 63 -19.41 11.55 -18.88
CA ALA A 63 -20.58 11.02 -18.19
C ALA A 63 -21.88 11.79 -18.50
N GLY A 64 -21.76 13.03 -18.99
CA GLY A 64 -22.92 13.89 -19.30
C GLY A 64 -23.67 14.39 -18.07
N VAL A 65 -22.99 14.50 -16.93
CA VAL A 65 -23.56 14.92 -15.64
C VAL A 65 -22.72 16.01 -14.98
N THR A 66 -23.25 16.65 -13.95
CA THR A 66 -22.47 17.45 -13.00
C THR A 66 -22.14 16.61 -11.78
N ILE A 67 -20.92 16.74 -11.25
CA ILE A 67 -20.49 16.03 -10.06
C ILE A 67 -20.36 17.00 -8.89
N ARG A 68 -20.90 16.61 -7.73
CA ARG A 68 -20.66 17.29 -6.46
C ARG A 68 -19.77 16.43 -5.60
N TRP A 69 -18.54 16.90 -5.39
CA TRP A 69 -17.54 16.21 -4.58
C TRP A 69 -17.71 16.50 -3.09
N GLU A 70 -17.76 15.45 -2.29
CA GLU A 70 -17.51 15.46 -0.85
C GLU A 70 -16.14 14.83 -0.58
N GLU A 71 -15.15 15.66 -0.29
CA GLU A 71 -13.76 15.22 -0.15
C GLU A 71 -13.42 14.83 1.29
N VAL A 72 -12.77 13.67 1.46
CA VAL A 72 -12.30 13.16 2.75
C VAL A 72 -10.85 12.72 2.64
N SER A 73 -9.98 13.28 3.49
CA SER A 73 -8.55 12.93 3.52
C SER A 73 -8.05 12.51 4.90
N ALA A 74 -8.92 12.52 5.91
CA ALA A 74 -8.63 12.13 7.29
C ALA A 74 -9.89 11.59 7.96
N ASP A 75 -9.71 10.86 9.06
CA ASP A 75 -10.79 10.34 9.93
C ASP A 75 -11.86 9.50 9.20
N TRP A 76 -11.51 8.89 8.06
CA TRP A 76 -12.45 8.13 7.23
C TRP A 76 -13.15 7.01 8.02
N SER A 77 -12.42 6.26 8.84
CA SER A 77 -12.98 5.16 9.63
C SER A 77 -14.16 5.59 10.52
N GLN A 78 -14.06 6.74 11.19
CA GLN A 78 -15.13 7.27 12.04
C GLN A 78 -16.33 7.76 11.20
N LYS A 79 -16.04 8.45 10.10
CA LYS A 79 -17.06 8.96 9.19
C LYS A 79 -17.84 7.83 8.53
N LYS A 80 -17.14 6.83 7.98
CA LYS A 80 -17.70 5.61 7.39
C LYS A 80 -18.64 4.90 8.36
N ALA A 81 -18.18 4.61 9.58
CA ALA A 81 -18.99 3.90 10.57
C ALA A 81 -20.31 4.64 10.88
N THR A 82 -20.25 5.98 10.99
CA THR A 82 -21.45 6.80 11.25
C THR A 82 -22.40 6.82 10.05
N MET A 83 -21.85 7.01 8.84
CA MET A 83 -22.60 7.08 7.59
C MET A 83 -23.32 5.76 7.27
N LEU A 84 -22.62 4.62 7.39
CA LEU A 84 -23.19 3.29 7.15
C LEU A 84 -24.26 2.96 8.20
N ALA A 85 -24.04 3.28 9.48
CA ALA A 85 -25.02 3.05 10.54
C ALA A 85 -26.30 3.92 10.36
N ALA A 86 -26.17 5.11 9.77
CA ALA A 86 -27.31 5.97 9.45
C ALA A 86 -28.07 5.50 8.18
N GLY A 87 -27.42 4.73 7.30
CA GLY A 87 -27.98 4.37 5.99
C GLY A 87 -28.04 5.54 5.01
N GLU A 88 -27.30 6.62 5.28
CA GLU A 88 -27.29 7.85 4.49
C GLU A 88 -26.00 7.93 3.66
N VAL A 89 -25.95 7.18 2.56
CA VAL A 89 -24.79 7.17 1.65
C VAL A 89 -25.00 8.11 0.44
N PRO A 90 -23.93 8.73 -0.09
CA PRO A 90 -23.96 9.51 -1.33
C PRO A 90 -24.29 8.61 -2.53
N ASP A 91 -24.44 9.17 -3.73
CA ASP A 91 -24.75 8.36 -4.91
C ASP A 91 -23.58 7.42 -5.25
N LEU A 92 -22.34 7.93 -5.19
CA LEU A 92 -21.12 7.15 -5.34
C LEU A 92 -20.15 7.38 -4.17
N ILE A 93 -19.40 6.33 -3.80
CA ILE A 93 -18.23 6.45 -2.92
C ILE A 93 -17.02 5.96 -3.70
N VAL A 94 -15.99 6.81 -3.78
CA VAL A 94 -14.74 6.57 -4.48
C VAL A 94 -13.58 6.53 -3.49
N GLY A 95 -12.68 5.57 -3.64
CA GLY A 95 -11.46 5.44 -2.84
C GLY A 95 -11.06 3.99 -2.67
N GLY A 96 -9.77 3.68 -2.79
CA GLY A 96 -9.24 2.32 -2.63
C GLY A 96 -9.58 1.73 -1.26
N ASN A 97 -10.35 0.63 -1.24
CA ASN A 97 -10.91 0.01 -0.04
C ASN A 97 -11.66 0.99 0.89
N ALA A 98 -12.22 2.08 0.35
CA ALA A 98 -13.02 3.01 1.14
C ALA A 98 -14.21 2.29 1.79
N ILE A 99 -14.90 1.44 1.02
CA ILE A 99 -15.86 0.46 1.48
C ILE A 99 -15.24 -0.93 1.32
N THR A 100 -15.11 -1.67 2.41
CA THR A 100 -14.42 -2.97 2.44
C THR A 100 -15.40 -4.12 2.23
N ASN A 101 -14.89 -5.32 1.97
CA ASN A 101 -15.72 -6.54 1.92
C ASN A 101 -16.48 -6.78 3.23
N ALA A 102 -15.91 -6.42 4.38
CA ALA A 102 -16.59 -6.51 5.67
C ALA A 102 -17.77 -5.52 5.79
N ASP A 103 -17.61 -4.31 5.25
CA ASP A 103 -18.68 -3.32 5.18
C ASP A 103 -19.80 -3.83 4.25
N LEU A 104 -19.44 -4.35 3.06
CA LEU A 104 -20.39 -4.92 2.10
C LEU A 104 -21.11 -6.16 2.63
N ALA A 105 -20.46 -6.97 3.46
CA ALA A 105 -21.11 -8.11 4.12
C ALA A 105 -22.18 -7.66 5.12
N THR A 106 -21.97 -6.53 5.80
CA THR A 106 -22.86 -6.02 6.86
C THR A 106 -23.97 -5.11 6.31
N TYR A 107 -23.63 -4.30 5.30
CA TYR A 107 -24.46 -3.20 4.80
C TYR A 107 -24.78 -3.33 3.31
N SER A 108 -24.76 -4.53 2.73
CA SER A 108 -25.00 -4.74 1.29
C SER A 108 -26.26 -4.05 0.77
N SER A 109 -27.34 -4.00 1.56
CA SER A 109 -28.60 -3.36 1.17
C SER A 109 -28.53 -1.85 0.93
N LEU A 110 -27.43 -1.19 1.33
CA LEU A 110 -27.19 0.22 1.03
C LEU A 110 -26.59 0.43 -0.37
N PHE A 111 -26.06 -0.62 -0.98
CA PHE A 111 -25.28 -0.57 -2.22
C PHE A 111 -25.99 -1.33 -3.34
N GLU A 112 -25.85 -0.82 -4.56
CA GLU A 112 -26.41 -1.46 -5.75
C GLU A 112 -25.59 -2.71 -6.09
N ASP A 113 -26.28 -3.78 -6.50
CA ASP A 113 -25.66 -4.90 -7.19
C ASP A 113 -25.49 -4.56 -8.68
N LEU A 114 -24.27 -4.18 -9.06
CA LEU A 114 -23.90 -3.78 -10.41
C LEU A 114 -23.91 -4.95 -11.40
N SER A 115 -24.02 -6.20 -10.96
CA SER A 115 -24.05 -7.36 -11.86
C SER A 115 -25.22 -7.30 -12.85
N ASP A 116 -26.35 -6.71 -12.43
CA ASP A 116 -27.53 -6.47 -13.26
C ASP A 116 -27.39 -5.25 -14.19
N ASP A 117 -26.34 -4.43 -14.01
CA ASP A 117 -26.09 -3.16 -14.72
C ASP A 117 -24.94 -3.22 -15.72
N MET A 118 -24.29 -4.37 -15.87
CA MET A 118 -23.07 -4.52 -16.67
C MET A 118 -23.24 -4.08 -18.14
N ASP A 119 -24.44 -4.20 -18.72
CA ASP A 119 -24.75 -3.71 -20.07
C ASP A 119 -24.56 -2.19 -20.24
N ALA A 120 -24.65 -1.43 -19.14
CA ALA A 120 -24.41 0.01 -19.11
C ALA A 120 -22.96 0.38 -18.77
N LEU A 121 -22.11 -0.62 -18.47
CA LEU A 121 -20.74 -0.46 -18.00
C LEU A 121 -19.73 -1.18 -18.93
N PRO A 122 -19.69 -0.86 -20.24
CA PRO A 122 -18.84 -1.58 -21.19
C PRO A 122 -17.33 -1.52 -20.89
N ASN A 123 -16.83 -0.43 -20.30
CA ASN A 123 -15.42 -0.35 -19.89
C ASN A 123 -15.14 -1.22 -18.67
N VAL A 124 -16.09 -1.28 -17.72
CA VAL A 124 -16.00 -2.18 -16.56
C VAL A 124 -16.04 -3.63 -16.99
N GLN A 125 -16.96 -4.01 -17.89
CA GLN A 125 -17.01 -5.35 -18.48
C GLN A 125 -15.66 -5.69 -19.13
N GLY A 126 -15.11 -4.79 -19.95
CA GLY A 126 -13.80 -4.97 -20.57
C GLY A 126 -12.68 -5.17 -19.55
N MET A 127 -12.69 -4.42 -18.44
CA MET A 127 -11.74 -4.59 -17.35
C MET A 127 -11.86 -5.99 -16.71
N LEU A 128 -13.08 -6.40 -16.34
CA LEU A 128 -13.31 -7.70 -15.68
C LEU A 128 -12.97 -8.89 -16.59
N ASP A 129 -13.17 -8.74 -17.90
CA ASP A 129 -12.81 -9.74 -18.91
C ASP A 129 -11.29 -9.78 -19.21
N SER A 130 -10.54 -8.72 -18.88
CA SER A 130 -9.11 -8.64 -19.19
C SER A 130 -8.25 -9.59 -18.37
N HIS A 131 -8.63 -9.81 -17.10
CA HIS A 131 -7.91 -10.65 -16.14
C HIS A 131 -8.88 -11.36 -15.20
N ALA A 132 -8.70 -12.66 -15.02
CA ALA A 132 -9.56 -13.48 -14.16
C ALA A 132 -9.54 -12.98 -12.69
N GLU A 133 -8.40 -12.44 -12.26
CA GLU A 133 -8.15 -11.84 -10.95
C GLU A 133 -9.10 -10.68 -10.65
N LEU A 134 -9.39 -9.83 -11.65
CA LEU A 134 -10.29 -8.68 -11.50
C LEU A 134 -11.74 -9.15 -11.33
N SER A 135 -12.16 -10.14 -12.11
CA SER A 135 -13.48 -10.76 -11.95
C SER A 135 -13.62 -11.46 -10.60
N ALA A 136 -12.61 -12.22 -10.17
CA ALA A 136 -12.61 -12.93 -8.89
C ALA A 136 -12.67 -11.95 -7.70
N MET A 137 -12.01 -10.81 -7.83
CA MET A 137 -12.00 -9.75 -6.81
C MET A 137 -13.35 -9.02 -6.70
N ALA A 138 -14.00 -8.74 -7.83
CA ALA A 138 -15.26 -7.99 -7.88
C ALA A 138 -16.49 -8.84 -7.52
N THR A 139 -16.45 -10.14 -7.81
CA THR A 139 -17.62 -11.01 -7.80
C THR A 139 -17.71 -11.83 -6.52
N ARG A 140 -18.83 -11.72 -5.81
CA ARG A 140 -19.09 -12.55 -4.63
C ARG A 140 -19.39 -14.00 -5.03
N SER A 141 -19.29 -14.92 -4.09
CA SER A 141 -19.61 -16.35 -4.32
C SER A 141 -21.06 -16.61 -4.77
N THR A 142 -21.96 -15.66 -4.52
CA THR A 142 -23.37 -15.68 -4.92
C THR A 142 -23.64 -14.94 -6.25
N GLY A 143 -22.63 -14.34 -6.87
CA GLY A 143 -22.67 -13.71 -8.19
C GLY A 143 -22.82 -12.18 -8.20
N GLU A 144 -23.13 -11.57 -7.05
CA GLU A 144 -23.31 -10.11 -6.97
C GLU A 144 -21.99 -9.34 -7.07
N VAL A 145 -22.07 -8.12 -7.62
CA VAL A 145 -20.94 -7.19 -7.75
C VAL A 145 -21.33 -5.86 -7.11
N TYR A 146 -20.85 -5.60 -5.88
CA TYR A 146 -21.18 -4.36 -5.16
C TYR A 146 -20.10 -3.28 -5.25
N ALA A 147 -18.89 -3.66 -5.63
CA ALA A 147 -17.73 -2.79 -5.69
C ALA A 147 -16.83 -3.19 -6.85
N LEU A 148 -16.22 -2.20 -7.50
CA LEU A 148 -15.35 -2.43 -8.65
C LEU A 148 -13.87 -2.26 -8.29
N PRO A 149 -12.98 -3.13 -8.78
CA PRO A 149 -11.53 -3.06 -8.53
C PRO A 149 -10.85 -2.04 -9.45
N SER A 150 -9.53 -1.90 -9.34
CA SER A 150 -8.71 -1.14 -10.28
C SER A 150 -7.47 -1.92 -10.72
N TYR A 151 -6.97 -1.59 -11.91
CA TYR A 151 -5.83 -2.26 -12.53
C TYR A 151 -4.78 -1.28 -13.06
N ARG A 152 -3.52 -1.45 -12.62
CA ARG A 152 -2.40 -0.51 -12.87
C ARG A 152 -1.36 -0.95 -13.90
N ARG A 153 -1.34 -2.24 -14.25
CA ARG A 153 -0.47 -2.90 -15.25
C ARG A 153 1.04 -2.89 -15.01
N TYR A 154 1.65 -1.76 -14.64
CA TYR A 154 3.10 -1.54 -14.73
C TYR A 154 3.88 -1.76 -13.42
N TRP A 155 3.21 -2.13 -12.33
CA TRP A 155 3.92 -2.41 -11.09
C TRP A 155 4.68 -3.73 -11.20
N PRO A 156 5.92 -3.78 -10.72
CA PRO A 156 6.71 -5.01 -10.61
C PRO A 156 6.07 -5.96 -9.60
N GLU A 157 6.46 -7.24 -9.67
CA GLU A 157 6.00 -8.31 -8.78
C GLU A 157 6.46 -8.14 -7.32
N THR A 158 7.22 -7.08 -7.00
CA THR A 158 7.62 -6.75 -5.63
C THR A 158 7.74 -5.25 -5.44
N ILE A 159 7.34 -4.79 -4.25
CA ILE A 159 7.54 -3.41 -3.79
C ILE A 159 8.83 -3.21 -3.00
N SER A 160 9.60 -4.28 -2.79
CA SER A 160 10.82 -4.25 -1.98
C SER A 160 12.03 -4.66 -2.80
N ARG A 161 13.05 -3.80 -2.85
CA ARG A 161 14.41 -4.18 -3.26
C ARG A 161 15.36 -4.03 -2.08
N GLN A 162 16.43 -4.81 -2.09
CA GLN A 162 17.56 -4.62 -1.19
C GLN A 162 18.66 -3.83 -1.87
N TYR A 163 19.23 -2.89 -1.15
CA TYR A 163 20.26 -1.98 -1.63
C TYR A 163 21.46 -2.00 -0.71
N ILE A 164 22.63 -1.90 -1.32
CA ILE A 164 23.89 -1.65 -0.63
C ILE A 164 24.60 -0.47 -1.29
N ASN A 165 25.31 0.32 -0.48
CA ASN A 165 26.11 1.42 -0.98
C ASN A 165 27.34 0.85 -1.73
N GLN A 166 27.31 0.93 -3.06
CA GLN A 166 28.36 0.41 -3.94
C GLN A 166 29.64 1.24 -3.82
N ASP A 167 29.53 2.56 -3.63
CA ASP A 167 30.69 3.43 -3.46
C ASP A 167 31.48 3.06 -2.19
N TRP A 168 30.78 2.67 -1.12
CA TRP A 168 31.41 2.19 0.12
C TRP A 168 32.12 0.85 -0.08
N LEU A 169 31.51 -0.09 -0.82
CA LEU A 169 32.18 -1.35 -1.20
C LEU A 169 33.46 -1.06 -1.99
N ASP A 170 33.37 -0.19 -3.00
CA ASP A 170 34.49 0.17 -3.86
C ASP A 170 35.62 0.89 -3.09
N THR A 171 35.25 1.79 -2.17
CA THR A 171 36.19 2.53 -1.31
C THR A 171 36.98 1.60 -0.42
N LEU A 172 36.33 0.59 0.15
CA LEU A 172 36.94 -0.38 1.05
C LEU A 172 37.55 -1.59 0.29
N GLY A 173 37.32 -1.69 -1.02
CA GLY A 173 37.75 -2.81 -1.85
C GLY A 173 37.08 -4.14 -1.49
N LEU A 174 35.80 -4.07 -1.09
CA LEU A 174 34.97 -5.22 -0.72
C LEU A 174 34.19 -5.73 -1.93
N GLU A 175 33.88 -7.02 -1.93
CA GLU A 175 33.00 -7.64 -2.93
C GLU A 175 31.54 -7.52 -2.50
N MET A 176 30.61 -7.60 -3.47
CA MET A 176 29.18 -7.67 -3.22
C MET A 176 28.86 -8.92 -2.38
N PRO A 177 28.22 -8.80 -1.20
CA PRO A 177 27.90 -9.96 -0.38
C PRO A 177 26.82 -10.83 -1.04
N THR A 178 26.96 -12.15 -0.90
CA THR A 178 26.02 -13.15 -1.44
C THR A 178 25.36 -13.98 -0.35
N THR A 179 25.88 -13.91 0.88
CA THR A 179 25.36 -14.63 2.05
C THR A 179 25.15 -13.70 3.24
N TRP A 180 24.38 -14.15 4.24
CA TRP A 180 24.19 -13.40 5.49
C TRP A 180 25.50 -13.15 6.23
N ASP A 181 26.41 -14.14 6.28
CA ASP A 181 27.71 -13.98 6.92
C ASP A 181 28.61 -12.98 6.17
N GLU A 182 28.62 -13.01 4.84
CA GLU A 182 29.34 -12.00 4.04
C GLU A 182 28.74 -10.61 4.22
N LEU A 183 27.41 -10.48 4.26
CA LEU A 183 26.76 -9.21 4.57
C LEU A 183 27.20 -8.73 5.96
N PHE A 184 27.21 -9.60 6.97
CA PHE A 184 27.66 -9.24 8.31
C PHE A 184 29.08 -8.68 8.31
N ASP A 185 30.02 -9.33 7.61
CA ASP A 185 31.41 -8.88 7.51
C ASP A 185 31.54 -7.54 6.78
N VAL A 186 30.75 -7.33 5.71
CA VAL A 186 30.67 -6.05 5.00
C VAL A 186 30.12 -4.95 5.92
N LEU A 187 29.06 -5.22 6.68
CA LEU A 187 28.48 -4.26 7.62
C LEU A 187 29.46 -3.90 8.75
N VAL A 188 30.26 -4.86 9.23
CA VAL A 188 31.36 -4.59 10.17
C VAL A 188 32.38 -3.65 9.55
N ALA A 189 32.77 -3.89 8.28
CA ALA A 189 33.71 -3.01 7.59
C ALA A 189 33.14 -1.60 7.39
N PHE A 190 31.86 -1.46 7.03
CA PHE A 190 31.18 -0.17 6.92
C PHE A 190 31.23 0.62 8.21
N LYS A 191 31.07 -0.06 9.35
CA LYS A 191 31.17 0.55 10.67
C LYS A 191 32.58 0.98 11.07
N GLU A 192 33.58 0.16 10.75
CA GLU A 192 34.91 0.30 11.36
C GLU A 192 35.92 1.07 10.50
N GLN A 193 35.61 1.32 9.24
CA GLN A 193 36.61 1.72 8.24
C GLN A 193 36.31 3.04 7.50
N ASP A 194 35.46 3.93 8.03
CA ASP A 194 35.17 5.26 7.43
C ASP A 194 34.75 5.08 5.96
N ALA A 195 33.64 4.35 5.77
CA ALA A 195 33.20 3.87 4.47
C ALA A 195 32.79 5.01 3.53
N ASN A 196 32.32 6.12 4.09
CA ASN A 196 32.02 7.32 3.31
C ASN A 196 33.27 8.20 3.02
N GLY A 197 34.38 7.94 3.72
CA GLY A 197 35.67 8.60 3.51
C GLY A 197 35.72 10.07 3.92
N ASP A 198 34.82 10.51 4.80
CA ASP A 198 34.76 11.89 5.27
C ASP A 198 35.70 12.16 6.46
N GLY A 199 36.26 11.10 7.04
CA GLY A 199 37.21 11.14 8.14
C GLY A 199 36.60 10.98 9.53
N ASP A 200 35.29 10.73 9.64
CA ASP A 200 34.56 10.42 10.87
C ASP A 200 33.94 9.01 10.85
N PRO A 201 34.66 7.96 11.31
CA PRO A 201 34.19 6.57 11.24
C PRO A 201 33.01 6.23 12.17
N ASP A 202 32.49 7.22 12.91
CA ASP A 202 31.40 7.06 13.86
C ASP A 202 30.04 7.52 13.29
N ASP A 203 30.00 7.96 12.02
CA ASP A 203 28.81 8.58 11.41
C ASP A 203 28.05 7.67 10.43
N GLU A 204 28.64 6.53 10.02
CA GLU A 204 27.99 5.52 9.22
C GLU A 204 27.00 4.67 10.02
N ILE A 205 25.85 4.40 9.38
CA ILE A 205 24.84 3.45 9.83
C ILE A 205 24.94 2.25 8.89
N PRO A 206 25.57 1.13 9.30
CA PRO A 206 25.74 0.00 8.40
C PRO A 206 24.41 -0.55 7.91
N TRP A 207 23.42 -0.70 8.79
CA TRP A 207 22.10 -1.22 8.44
C TRP A 207 20.96 -0.42 9.10
N ASP A 208 20.00 -0.01 8.28
CA ASP A 208 18.76 0.67 8.67
C ASP A 208 17.54 0.04 7.97
N TRP A 209 16.38 0.05 8.63
CA TRP A 209 15.13 -0.52 8.09
C TRP A 209 13.88 0.27 8.47
N ASN A 210 12.80 0.02 7.72
CA ASN A 210 11.52 0.69 7.87
C ASN A 210 10.90 0.39 9.26
N PRO A 211 10.34 1.37 10.00
CA PRO A 211 9.66 1.13 11.27
C PRO A 211 8.64 -0.01 11.25
N ILE A 212 8.58 -0.75 12.36
CA ILE A 212 7.68 -1.89 12.57
C ILE A 212 6.45 -1.44 13.37
N ASP A 213 5.27 -1.87 12.94
CA ASP A 213 3.99 -1.55 13.57
C ASP A 213 3.60 -2.65 14.57
N PRO A 214 2.92 -2.32 15.69
CA PRO A 214 2.37 -3.34 16.59
C PRO A 214 1.40 -4.34 15.91
N ALA A 215 0.83 -3.99 14.76
CA ALA A 215 -0.04 -4.85 13.96
C ALA A 215 0.71 -5.81 13.02
N GLY A 216 2.05 -5.79 13.00
CA GLY A 216 2.86 -6.74 12.23
C GLY A 216 3.97 -6.09 11.41
N PHE A 217 4.44 -6.85 10.42
CA PHE A 217 5.51 -6.46 9.53
C PHE A 217 5.01 -5.80 8.24
N ALA A 218 5.88 -5.07 7.57
CA ALA A 218 5.66 -4.36 6.33
C ALA A 218 6.91 -4.45 5.43
N ALA A 219 6.81 -3.95 4.21
CA ALA A 219 7.93 -3.86 3.28
C ALA A 219 9.15 -3.14 3.88
N GLY A 220 10.33 -3.65 3.52
CA GLY A 220 11.61 -3.07 3.92
C GLY A 220 12.01 -3.29 5.38
N GLN A 221 11.67 -4.45 5.93
CA GLN A 221 11.96 -4.89 7.30
C GLN A 221 12.74 -6.21 7.31
N PRO A 222 13.32 -6.63 8.45
CA PRO A 222 14.17 -7.85 8.53
C PRO A 222 13.50 -9.15 8.06
N THR A 223 12.17 -9.23 8.07
CA THR A 223 11.40 -10.35 7.52
C THR A 223 11.67 -10.60 6.03
N MET A 224 12.19 -9.61 5.31
CA MET A 224 12.68 -9.79 3.93
C MET A 224 13.78 -10.85 3.82
N LEU A 225 14.53 -11.11 4.88
CA LEU A 225 15.56 -12.15 4.93
C LEU A 225 14.96 -13.57 4.86
N LEU A 226 13.66 -13.77 5.13
CA LEU A 226 13.00 -15.08 4.98
C LEU A 226 13.13 -15.64 3.55
N GLY A 227 13.24 -14.78 2.54
CA GLY A 227 13.50 -15.20 1.15
C GLY A 227 14.84 -15.95 0.99
N GLY A 228 15.85 -15.58 1.77
CA GLY A 228 17.12 -16.31 1.84
C GLY A 228 16.99 -17.75 2.37
N LEU A 229 15.89 -18.04 3.06
CA LEU A 229 15.52 -19.37 3.57
C LEU A 229 14.44 -20.06 2.71
N GLY A 230 14.18 -19.52 1.52
CA GLY A 230 13.20 -20.06 0.57
C GLY A 230 11.74 -19.75 0.92
N LEU A 231 11.46 -18.86 1.86
CA LEU A 231 10.10 -18.52 2.26
C LEU A 231 9.69 -17.14 1.74
N PRO A 232 8.92 -17.05 0.64
CA PRO A 232 8.46 -15.78 0.11
C PRO A 232 7.43 -15.15 1.07
N THR A 233 7.49 -13.82 1.20
CA THR A 233 6.50 -13.05 1.94
C THR A 233 5.69 -12.18 0.98
N THR A 234 4.52 -11.70 1.41
CA THR A 234 3.75 -10.67 0.70
C THR A 234 3.66 -9.42 1.58
N TYR A 235 3.82 -8.25 0.98
CA TYR A 235 3.89 -6.94 1.64
C TYR A 235 4.89 -6.90 2.82
N GLY A 236 6.04 -7.59 2.69
CA GLY A 236 7.06 -7.71 3.74
C GLY A 236 6.67 -8.57 4.95
N GLY A 237 5.56 -9.31 4.89
CA GLY A 237 5.22 -10.35 5.86
C GLY A 237 3.97 -10.10 6.70
N GLY A 238 3.43 -8.87 6.72
CA GLY A 238 2.14 -8.58 7.35
C GLY A 238 1.97 -9.18 8.74
N GLN A 239 0.91 -9.96 8.92
CA GLN A 239 0.58 -10.63 10.19
C GLN A 239 1.22 -12.03 10.35
N GLY A 240 2.14 -12.42 9.45
CA GLY A 240 2.87 -13.68 9.52
C GLY A 240 2.40 -14.78 8.57
N TYR A 241 1.24 -14.63 7.93
CA TYR A 241 0.64 -15.69 7.11
C TYR A 241 1.30 -15.79 5.72
N VAL A 242 1.75 -16.99 5.37
CA VAL A 242 2.44 -17.33 4.12
C VAL A 242 1.93 -18.68 3.60
N VAL A 243 2.24 -19.03 2.35
CA VAL A 243 1.91 -20.33 1.78
C VAL A 243 3.20 -20.99 1.30
N GLU A 244 3.31 -22.30 1.49
CA GLU A 244 4.40 -23.12 0.98
C GLU A 244 3.79 -24.40 0.41
N ASP A 245 3.95 -24.63 -0.90
CA ASP A 245 3.40 -25.80 -1.60
C ASP A 245 1.89 -26.02 -1.34
N GLY A 246 1.12 -24.92 -1.28
CA GLY A 246 -0.32 -24.92 -1.02
C GLY A 246 -0.72 -25.14 0.44
N THR A 247 0.24 -25.17 1.36
CA THR A 247 -0.02 -25.21 2.80
C THR A 247 0.14 -23.83 3.41
N VAL A 248 -0.91 -23.32 4.03
CA VAL A 248 -0.88 -22.07 4.78
C VAL A 248 -0.14 -22.29 6.10
N LEU A 249 0.81 -21.41 6.37
CA LEU A 249 1.61 -21.38 7.59
C LEU A 249 1.58 -19.97 8.19
N ASN A 250 2.06 -19.83 9.41
CA ASN A 250 2.40 -18.52 9.96
C ASN A 250 3.87 -18.52 10.38
N PHE A 251 4.70 -17.69 9.74
CA PHE A 251 6.14 -17.71 9.96
C PHE A 251 6.53 -17.29 11.37
N LEU A 252 5.64 -16.65 12.14
CA LEU A 252 5.94 -16.25 13.53
C LEU A 252 6.27 -17.45 14.42
N VAL A 253 5.85 -18.67 14.04
CA VAL A 253 6.19 -19.92 14.76
C VAL A 253 7.08 -20.86 13.93
N ASP A 254 7.62 -20.39 12.79
CA ASP A 254 8.50 -21.16 11.92
C ASP A 254 9.97 -20.96 12.34
N ASP A 255 10.76 -22.03 12.29
CA ASP A 255 12.19 -21.98 12.67
C ASP A 255 12.99 -21.00 11.80
N ARG A 256 12.58 -20.78 10.54
CA ARG A 256 13.20 -19.80 9.64
C ARG A 256 13.12 -18.38 10.20
N TYR A 257 12.02 -18.03 10.86
CA TYR A 257 11.88 -16.73 11.51
C TYR A 257 12.77 -16.60 12.74
N ARG A 258 12.93 -17.67 13.51
CA ARG A 258 13.91 -17.72 14.61
C ARG A 258 15.34 -17.42 14.11
N GLN A 259 15.75 -18.03 13.00
CA GLN A 259 17.06 -17.79 12.37
C GLN A 259 17.24 -16.33 11.93
N VAL A 260 16.19 -15.71 11.36
CA VAL A 260 16.21 -14.27 11.02
C VAL A 260 16.38 -13.40 12.27
N ILE A 261 15.68 -13.73 13.38
CA ILE A 261 15.83 -13.02 14.65
C ILE A 261 17.26 -13.15 15.19
N GLU A 262 17.85 -14.34 15.14
CA GLU A 262 19.22 -14.60 15.61
C GLU A 262 20.25 -13.79 14.81
N PHE A 263 20.15 -13.79 13.49
CA PHE A 263 21.01 -12.97 12.63
C PHE A 263 20.86 -11.48 12.91
N THR A 264 19.61 -11.02 13.03
CA THR A 264 19.29 -9.61 13.32
C THR A 264 19.81 -9.20 14.70
N HIS A 265 19.67 -10.06 15.72
CA HIS A 265 20.22 -9.84 17.05
C HIS A 265 21.75 -9.77 17.03
N ARG A 266 22.43 -10.70 16.34
CA ARG A 266 23.89 -10.69 16.18
C ARG A 266 24.37 -9.38 15.57
N ALA A 267 23.70 -8.87 14.53
CA ALA A 267 24.01 -7.57 13.93
C ALA A 267 23.74 -6.40 14.89
N TYR A 268 22.69 -6.48 15.71
CA TYR A 268 22.34 -5.44 16.68
C TYR A 268 23.35 -5.40 17.84
N GLU A 269 23.74 -6.56 18.37
CA GLU A 269 24.76 -6.69 19.43
C GLU A 269 26.13 -6.17 18.96
N ALA A 270 26.50 -6.47 17.71
CA ALA A 270 27.68 -5.92 17.06
C ALA A 270 27.56 -4.41 16.76
N GLY A 271 26.40 -3.82 16.98
CA GLY A 271 26.10 -2.40 16.76
C GLY A 271 26.17 -2.00 15.30
N LEU A 272 25.76 -2.89 14.39
CA LEU A 272 25.68 -2.67 12.94
C LEU A 272 24.33 -2.06 12.55
N ILE A 273 23.32 -2.21 13.41
CA ILE A 273 21.98 -1.68 13.21
C ILE A 273 21.82 -0.38 14.00
N SER A 274 21.22 0.64 13.38
CA SER A 274 20.89 1.88 14.08
C SER A 274 20.00 1.61 15.31
N LYS A 275 20.34 2.19 16.47
CA LYS A 275 19.46 2.07 17.66
C LYS A 275 18.10 2.75 17.45
N GLN A 276 18.01 3.66 16.49
CA GLN A 276 16.77 4.38 16.19
C GLN A 276 15.75 3.49 15.46
N VAL A 277 16.15 2.37 14.84
CA VAL A 277 15.23 1.51 14.08
C VAL A 277 14.03 1.01 14.91
N MET A 278 14.20 0.90 16.23
CA MET A 278 13.14 0.46 17.15
C MET A 278 12.16 1.57 17.54
N THR A 279 12.47 2.83 17.23
CA THR A 279 11.70 3.99 17.71
C THR A 279 11.45 5.05 16.64
N GLN A 280 12.07 4.95 15.48
CA GLN A 280 11.92 5.91 14.39
C GLN A 280 10.54 5.82 13.77
N ASP A 281 10.06 6.94 13.21
CA ASP A 281 8.92 6.93 12.32
C ASP A 281 9.38 6.91 10.85
N TYR A 282 8.43 6.81 9.93
CA TYR A 282 8.73 6.71 8.50
C TYR A 282 9.44 7.96 7.96
N SER A 283 9.14 9.14 8.51
CA SER A 283 9.77 10.39 8.07
C SER A 283 11.24 10.45 8.51
N ALA A 284 11.54 10.00 9.74
CA ALA A 284 12.90 9.86 10.23
C ALA A 284 13.69 8.82 9.41
N PHE A 285 13.08 7.65 9.16
CA PHE A 285 13.66 6.61 8.29
C PHE A 285 14.06 7.18 6.92
N GLN A 286 13.13 7.84 6.23
CA GLN A 286 13.39 8.50 4.93
C GLN A 286 14.47 9.58 5.03
N SER A 287 14.43 10.42 6.07
CA SER A 287 15.42 11.48 6.25
C SER A 287 16.85 10.94 6.46
N VAL A 288 17.01 9.84 7.19
CA VAL A 288 18.32 9.22 7.44
C VAL A 288 18.90 8.64 6.15
N GLY A 289 18.08 7.96 5.34
CA GLY A 289 18.50 7.42 4.05
C GLY A 289 18.99 8.49 3.07
N ARG A 290 18.43 9.70 3.14
CA ARG A 290 18.79 10.84 2.27
C ARG A 290 20.08 11.56 2.64
N GLY A 291 20.75 11.12 3.71
CA GLY A 291 22.07 11.60 4.14
C GLY A 291 22.17 13.12 4.34
N ASP A 292 23.38 13.65 4.19
CA ASP A 292 23.71 15.07 4.35
C ASP A 292 24.40 15.61 3.08
N GLY A 293 23.61 16.00 2.09
CA GLY A 293 24.13 16.44 0.79
C GLY A 293 24.68 15.25 -0.01
N ASP A 294 25.97 15.28 -0.35
CA ASP A 294 26.62 14.18 -1.08
C ASP A 294 27.15 13.06 -0.14
N VAL A 295 26.99 13.24 1.18
CA VAL A 295 27.46 12.30 2.20
C VAL A 295 26.33 11.33 2.57
N ALA A 296 26.42 10.11 2.06
CA ALA A 296 25.55 9.02 2.46
C ALA A 296 25.78 8.63 3.93
N LYS A 297 24.72 8.17 4.61
CA LYS A 297 24.78 7.72 6.01
C LYS A 297 24.44 6.24 6.18
N VAL A 298 23.76 5.61 5.22
CA VAL A 298 23.25 4.23 5.37
C VAL A 298 24.00 3.29 4.44
N GLY A 299 24.51 2.17 4.94
CA GLY A 299 25.24 1.18 4.13
C GLY A 299 24.32 0.20 3.40
N PHE A 300 23.38 -0.39 4.12
CA PHE A 300 22.44 -1.39 3.63
C PHE A 300 21.02 -1.07 4.10
N SER A 301 20.05 -1.15 3.19
CA SER A 301 18.64 -0.93 3.49
C SER A 301 17.75 -1.53 2.41
N TRP A 302 16.45 -1.55 2.67
CA TRP A 302 15.44 -1.89 1.69
C TRP A 302 14.64 -0.65 1.30
N GLY A 303 14.01 -0.68 0.12
CA GLY A 303 13.14 0.40 -0.34
C GLY A 303 12.40 0.08 -1.63
N TRP A 304 11.55 1.02 -2.04
CA TRP A 304 10.81 0.96 -3.30
C TRP A 304 11.74 1.10 -4.50
N THR A 305 12.44 2.24 -4.59
CA THR A 305 13.53 2.53 -5.53
C THR A 305 14.70 3.16 -4.78
N ALA A 306 15.90 3.16 -5.38
CA ALA A 306 17.04 3.88 -4.81
C ALA A 306 16.75 5.38 -4.70
N SER A 307 16.13 5.98 -5.72
CA SER A 307 15.76 7.40 -5.74
C SER A 307 14.75 7.79 -4.66
N ASP A 308 13.75 6.95 -4.37
CA ASP A 308 12.80 7.18 -3.28
C ASP A 308 13.50 7.09 -1.92
N ARG A 309 14.25 6.00 -1.71
CA ARG A 309 14.83 5.64 -0.41
C ARG A 309 15.99 6.54 0.01
N PHE A 310 16.92 6.81 -0.91
CA PHE A 310 18.15 7.56 -0.64
C PHE A 310 18.11 8.97 -1.23
N GLY A 311 17.05 9.32 -1.98
CA GLY A 311 16.94 10.59 -2.67
C GLY A 311 17.74 10.60 -3.98
N ALA A 312 17.28 11.38 -4.95
CA ALA A 312 17.93 11.51 -6.27
C ALA A 312 19.41 11.94 -6.21
N GLN A 313 19.85 12.57 -5.13
CA GLN A 313 21.24 13.00 -4.95
C GLN A 313 22.19 11.84 -4.63
N LEU A 314 21.74 10.86 -3.84
CA LEU A 314 22.57 9.74 -3.38
C LEU A 314 22.26 8.43 -4.09
N ALA A 315 21.15 8.34 -4.83
CA ALA A 315 20.68 7.11 -5.48
C ALA A 315 21.76 6.39 -6.29
N ASP A 316 22.58 7.13 -7.05
CA ASP A 316 23.66 6.57 -7.88
C ASP A 316 24.79 5.89 -7.07
N GLN A 317 24.89 6.16 -5.76
CA GLN A 317 25.85 5.49 -4.87
C GLN A 317 25.37 4.09 -4.46
N TYR A 318 24.10 3.75 -4.69
CA TYR A 318 23.48 2.50 -4.26
C TYR A 318 23.17 1.61 -5.46
N THR A 319 23.41 0.31 -5.29
CA THR A 319 22.97 -0.70 -6.25
C THR A 319 21.96 -1.63 -5.60
N SER A 320 20.97 -2.05 -6.38
CA SER A 320 20.15 -3.20 -5.98
C SER A 320 20.95 -4.49 -6.15
N MET A 321 20.65 -5.49 -5.33
CA MET A 321 21.37 -6.76 -5.28
C MET A 321 20.42 -7.95 -5.12
N ALA A 322 20.89 -9.13 -5.52
CA ALA A 322 20.12 -10.37 -5.42
C ALA A 322 19.90 -10.77 -3.95
N PRO A 323 18.84 -11.53 -3.63
CA PRO A 323 18.59 -12.01 -2.27
C PRO A 323 19.77 -12.82 -1.75
N LEU A 324 20.08 -12.64 -0.47
CA LEU A 324 21.21 -13.30 0.17
C LEU A 324 20.84 -14.73 0.57
N GLU A 325 21.73 -15.69 0.29
CA GLU A 325 21.66 -17.02 0.89
C GLU A 325 21.83 -16.90 2.41
N ALA A 326 21.05 -17.66 3.18
CA ALA A 326 21.25 -17.74 4.62
C ALA A 326 22.58 -18.42 4.97
N GLU A 327 22.95 -19.46 4.22
CA GLU A 327 24.22 -20.17 4.35
C GLU A 327 24.85 -20.41 2.98
N ALA A 328 26.17 -20.23 2.89
CA ALA A 328 26.92 -20.41 1.64
C ALA A 328 26.71 -21.82 1.03
N GLY A 329 26.19 -21.87 -0.19
CA GLY A 329 25.98 -23.12 -0.91
C GLY A 329 24.83 -23.96 -0.36
N GLN A 330 23.86 -23.32 0.31
CA GLN A 330 22.61 -23.96 0.70
C GLN A 330 21.89 -24.59 -0.51
N SER A 331 21.17 -25.68 -0.27
CA SER A 331 20.41 -26.36 -1.33
C SER A 331 19.04 -25.74 -1.59
N THR A 332 18.51 -25.00 -0.63
CA THR A 332 17.21 -24.33 -0.73
C THR A 332 17.37 -23.12 -1.65
N PRO A 333 16.65 -23.04 -2.78
CA PRO A 333 16.67 -21.86 -3.63
C PRO A 333 16.22 -20.63 -2.85
N VAL A 334 16.87 -19.49 -3.08
CA VAL A 334 16.40 -18.22 -2.54
C VAL A 334 15.09 -17.84 -3.24
N THR A 335 14.17 -17.31 -2.47
CA THR A 335 12.94 -16.67 -2.96
C THR A 335 12.97 -15.18 -2.62
N TRP A 336 11.96 -14.45 -3.09
CA TRP A 336 11.82 -13.05 -2.73
C TRP A 336 10.38 -12.73 -2.33
N ASN A 337 10.20 -11.57 -1.70
CA ASN A 337 8.88 -11.02 -1.46
C ASN A 337 8.14 -10.85 -2.80
N TYR A 338 6.89 -11.29 -2.83
CA TYR A 338 6.04 -11.28 -4.03
C TYR A 338 4.71 -10.63 -3.70
N ASP A 339 4.37 -9.60 -4.48
CA ASP A 339 3.24 -8.70 -4.29
C ASP A 339 2.36 -8.67 -5.55
N THR A 340 1.13 -8.18 -5.38
CA THR A 340 0.12 -8.13 -6.46
C THR A 340 -0.40 -6.71 -6.64
N GLU A 341 0.49 -5.72 -6.66
CA GLU A 341 0.14 -4.28 -6.68
C GLU A 341 -0.68 -3.85 -7.89
N ASN A 342 -0.57 -4.57 -9.00
CA ASN A 342 -1.35 -4.27 -10.20
C ASN A 342 -2.85 -4.46 -10.01
N PHE A 343 -3.29 -5.23 -9.01
CA PHE A 343 -4.69 -5.52 -8.73
C PHE A 343 -5.10 -4.91 -7.39
N SER A 344 -6.14 -4.09 -7.37
CA SER A 344 -6.59 -3.45 -6.13
C SER A 344 -8.12 -3.54 -5.97
N PRO A 345 -8.63 -4.02 -4.81
CA PRO A 345 -10.07 -4.19 -4.61
C PRO A 345 -10.77 -2.89 -4.22
N ASN A 346 -12.06 -2.84 -4.53
CA ASN A 346 -13.03 -1.90 -3.95
C ASN A 346 -12.68 -0.41 -4.11
N HIS A 347 -12.66 0.10 -5.33
CA HIS A 347 -12.35 1.51 -5.64
C HIS A 347 -13.57 2.40 -5.81
N ILE A 348 -14.71 1.81 -6.18
CA ILE A 348 -15.96 2.53 -6.35
C ILE A 348 -17.17 1.65 -6.02
N VAL A 349 -18.13 2.23 -5.31
CA VAL A 349 -19.44 1.62 -5.01
C VAL A 349 -20.56 2.61 -5.32
N MET A 350 -21.73 2.09 -5.69
CA MET A 350 -22.94 2.88 -5.94
C MET A 350 -23.99 2.63 -4.85
N SER A 351 -24.67 3.68 -4.41
CA SER A 351 -25.81 3.52 -3.50
C SER A 351 -27.01 2.94 -4.23
N ALA A 352 -27.68 1.96 -3.60
CA ALA A 352 -28.99 1.46 -4.04
C ALA A 352 -30.11 2.52 -3.98
N GLY A 353 -29.87 3.63 -3.26
CA GLY A 353 -30.77 4.77 -3.14
C GLY A 353 -30.51 5.89 -4.15
N THR A 354 -29.65 5.66 -5.14
CA THR A 354 -29.32 6.65 -6.18
C THR A 354 -30.54 6.91 -7.08
N ALA A 355 -30.98 8.17 -7.14
CA ALA A 355 -32.17 8.52 -7.93
C ALA A 355 -31.87 8.61 -9.44
N ASP A 356 -30.70 9.12 -9.81
CA ASP A 356 -30.22 9.19 -11.19
C ASP A 356 -29.24 8.05 -11.48
N LYS A 357 -29.80 6.84 -11.60
CA LYS A 357 -29.01 5.61 -11.79
C LYS A 357 -28.21 5.64 -13.08
N ASP A 358 -28.82 6.07 -14.19
CA ASP A 358 -28.15 6.15 -15.49
C ASP A 358 -26.95 7.12 -15.45
N GLY A 359 -27.11 8.28 -14.79
CA GLY A 359 -26.02 9.23 -14.60
C GLY A 359 -24.89 8.69 -13.72
N ALA A 360 -25.21 7.98 -12.63
CA ALA A 360 -24.21 7.36 -11.77
C ALA A 360 -23.44 6.22 -12.47
N LEU A 361 -24.13 5.38 -13.24
CA LEU A 361 -23.50 4.34 -14.07
C LEU A 361 -22.61 4.95 -15.14
N ALA A 362 -23.02 6.05 -15.78
CA ALA A 362 -22.19 6.76 -16.75
C ALA A 362 -20.90 7.32 -16.13
N VAL A 363 -20.97 7.84 -14.89
CA VAL A 363 -19.76 8.26 -14.16
C VAL A 363 -18.86 7.07 -13.85
N ILE A 364 -19.42 5.96 -13.36
CA ILE A 364 -18.65 4.74 -13.08
C ILE A 364 -17.92 4.29 -14.34
N ASP A 365 -18.61 4.12 -15.46
CA ASP A 365 -18.00 3.63 -16.70
C ASP A 365 -16.95 4.62 -17.26
N ALA A 366 -17.17 5.93 -17.08
CA ALA A 366 -16.24 6.96 -17.52
C ALA A 366 -14.92 6.94 -16.73
N PHE A 367 -14.89 6.51 -15.46
CA PHE A 367 -13.62 6.30 -14.74
C PHE A 367 -12.73 5.25 -15.42
N TYR A 368 -13.33 4.21 -16.01
CA TYR A 368 -12.62 3.10 -16.68
C TYR A 368 -12.40 3.34 -18.19
N ASP A 369 -12.71 4.54 -18.68
CA ASP A 369 -12.28 5.00 -20.01
C ASP A 369 -10.75 5.10 -20.06
N PRO A 370 -10.09 4.75 -21.19
CA PRO A 370 -8.62 4.72 -21.27
C PRO A 370 -7.96 6.05 -20.88
N GLU A 371 -8.51 7.16 -21.36
CA GLU A 371 -7.91 8.49 -21.19
C GLU A 371 -8.14 8.99 -19.76
N ILE A 372 -9.34 8.75 -19.21
CA ILE A 372 -9.64 9.10 -17.81
C ILE A 372 -8.83 8.22 -16.85
N SER A 373 -8.73 6.92 -17.10
CA SER A 373 -7.96 5.99 -16.25
C SER A 373 -6.49 6.39 -16.13
N VAL A 374 -5.87 6.79 -17.24
CA VAL A 374 -4.49 7.33 -17.25
C VAL A 374 -4.40 8.60 -16.39
N GLN A 375 -5.37 9.52 -16.51
CA GLN A 375 -5.35 10.77 -15.75
C GLN A 375 -5.67 10.59 -14.24
N VAL A 376 -6.55 9.64 -13.90
CA VAL A 376 -6.86 9.28 -12.51
C VAL A 376 -5.63 8.69 -11.82
N LEU A 377 -4.79 7.93 -12.54
CA LEU A 377 -3.58 7.35 -11.97
C LEU A 377 -2.39 8.31 -11.95
N TRP A 378 -2.17 9.10 -13.01
CA TRP A 378 -0.96 9.89 -13.17
C TRP A 378 -1.15 11.42 -13.26
N GLY A 379 -2.37 11.90 -13.47
CA GLY A 379 -2.72 13.33 -13.46
C GLY A 379 -3.13 13.89 -14.82
N ASP A 380 -3.31 15.20 -14.87
CA ASP A 380 -3.93 15.89 -16.00
C ASP A 380 -3.14 15.77 -17.32
N LEU A 381 -3.88 15.67 -18.43
CA LEU A 381 -3.29 15.80 -19.77
C LEU A 381 -2.66 17.18 -19.98
N GLY A 382 -1.44 17.18 -20.51
CA GLY A 382 -0.63 18.36 -20.80
C GLY A 382 0.25 18.84 -19.65
N GLU A 383 -0.09 18.52 -18.39
CA GLU A 383 0.75 18.83 -17.23
C GLU A 383 1.49 17.60 -16.70
N ASN A 384 0.76 16.50 -16.47
CA ASN A 384 1.32 15.26 -15.94
C ASN A 384 1.48 14.20 -17.02
N VAL A 385 0.63 14.20 -18.05
CA VAL A 385 0.62 13.18 -19.10
C VAL A 385 0.58 13.86 -20.47
N GLU A 386 1.47 13.48 -21.37
CA GLU A 386 1.38 13.85 -22.78
C GLU A 386 0.68 12.76 -23.59
N ARG A 387 -0.10 13.15 -24.60
CA ARG A 387 -0.74 12.22 -25.53
C ARG A 387 0.09 12.10 -26.80
N ASP A 388 0.55 10.89 -27.10
CA ASP A 388 1.40 10.56 -28.24
C ASP A 388 0.63 9.71 -29.25
N GLY A 389 -0.18 10.39 -30.07
CA GLY A 389 -1.09 9.72 -31.01
C GLY A 389 -2.20 8.97 -30.26
N ASP A 390 -2.13 7.64 -30.28
CA ASP A 390 -3.06 6.75 -29.59
C ASP A 390 -2.53 6.27 -28.22
N GLY A 391 -1.29 6.63 -27.86
CA GLY A 391 -0.66 6.30 -26.58
C GLY A 391 -0.45 7.51 -25.67
N TYR A 392 0.17 7.28 -24.52
CA TYR A 392 0.42 8.28 -23.48
C TYR A 392 1.84 8.20 -22.93
N THR A 393 2.41 9.34 -22.56
CA THR A 393 3.70 9.42 -21.86
C THR A 393 3.51 10.13 -20.54
N VAL A 394 3.87 9.48 -19.43
CA VAL A 394 3.82 10.12 -18.11
C VAL A 394 5.05 10.99 -17.92
N LEU A 395 4.82 12.29 -17.74
CA LEU A 395 5.86 13.30 -17.62
C LEU A 395 6.42 13.35 -16.19
N PRO A 396 7.70 13.72 -16.01
CA PRO A 396 8.23 14.05 -14.68
C PRO A 396 7.67 15.41 -14.18
N PRO A 397 7.73 15.67 -12.87
CA PRO A 397 7.37 16.98 -12.33
C PRO A 397 8.22 18.09 -12.95
N ALA A 398 7.59 19.24 -13.21
CA ALA A 398 8.29 20.42 -13.75
C ALA A 398 9.32 21.02 -12.77
N ASP A 399 9.12 20.83 -11.46
CA ASP A 399 10.14 21.14 -10.46
C ASP A 399 11.07 19.93 -10.30
N GLU A 400 12.31 20.06 -10.77
CA GLU A 400 13.35 19.03 -10.70
C GLU A 400 13.68 18.56 -9.27
N LYS A 401 13.23 19.31 -8.25
CA LYS A 401 13.37 18.91 -6.83
C LYS A 401 12.20 18.08 -6.31
N SER A 402 11.11 18.03 -7.06
CA SER A 402 9.96 17.20 -6.71
C SER A 402 10.24 15.78 -7.15
N ASP A 403 10.11 14.86 -6.22
CA ASP A 403 10.20 13.43 -6.51
C ASP A 403 8.97 12.97 -7.31
N PRO A 404 9.13 12.31 -8.48
CA PRO A 404 8.02 11.84 -9.30
C PRO A 404 7.05 10.92 -8.53
N SER A 405 7.56 10.05 -7.65
CA SER A 405 6.75 9.09 -6.90
C SER A 405 5.80 9.78 -5.91
N THR A 406 6.25 10.89 -5.34
CA THR A 406 5.47 11.75 -4.43
C THR A 406 4.53 12.67 -5.20
N TRP A 407 4.96 13.18 -6.36
CA TRP A 407 4.22 14.18 -7.12
C TRP A 407 2.82 13.71 -7.54
N LYS A 408 2.68 12.46 -8.00
CA LYS A 408 1.37 11.90 -8.39
C LYS A 408 0.33 11.99 -7.25
N TRP A 409 0.75 11.89 -5.99
CA TRP A 409 -0.14 11.95 -4.83
C TRP A 409 -0.65 13.37 -4.53
N THR A 410 -0.12 14.39 -5.20
CA THR A 410 -0.50 15.80 -4.99
C THR A 410 -1.52 16.29 -6.02
N THR A 411 -1.45 15.78 -7.26
CA THR A 411 -2.21 16.27 -8.41
C THR A 411 -3.33 15.33 -8.86
N THR A 412 -3.40 14.11 -8.35
CA THR A 412 -4.43 13.14 -8.75
C THR A 412 -4.87 12.22 -7.61
N LEU A 413 -5.85 11.34 -7.87
CA LEU A 413 -6.27 10.29 -6.93
C LEU A 413 -5.25 9.14 -6.84
N ALA A 414 -4.37 9.03 -7.84
CA ALA A 414 -3.34 8.02 -7.94
C ALA A 414 -3.94 6.62 -7.69
N ASP A 415 -3.28 5.87 -6.83
CA ASP A 415 -3.62 4.53 -6.38
C ASP A 415 -5.04 4.40 -5.78
N ALA A 416 -5.62 5.49 -5.27
CA ALA A 416 -6.93 5.49 -4.62
C ALA A 416 -8.11 5.68 -5.59
N GLY A 417 -7.87 6.15 -6.82
CA GLY A 417 -8.94 6.40 -7.79
C GLY A 417 -9.33 5.15 -8.58
N PRO A 418 -10.57 5.04 -9.11
CA PRO A 418 -10.98 3.93 -9.94
C PRO A 418 -10.37 4.07 -11.34
N HIS A 419 -9.67 3.04 -11.82
CA HIS A 419 -9.03 3.08 -13.14
C HIS A 419 -8.76 1.67 -13.69
N TRP A 420 -8.63 1.59 -15.01
CA TRP A 420 -8.13 0.43 -15.75
C TRP A 420 -7.09 0.87 -16.77
N ILE A 421 -5.81 0.69 -16.43
CA ILE A 421 -4.71 0.88 -17.37
C ILE A 421 -4.67 -0.33 -18.31
N ARG A 422 -5.26 -0.18 -19.49
CA ARG A 422 -5.48 -1.29 -20.43
C ARG A 422 -4.18 -1.82 -21.01
N ASP A 423 -4.15 -3.11 -21.32
CA ASP A 423 -2.99 -3.76 -21.95
C ASP A 423 -2.80 -3.36 -23.42
N ASP A 424 -3.88 -2.97 -24.08
CA ASP A 424 -3.90 -2.56 -25.49
C ASP A 424 -3.63 -1.06 -25.71
N VAL A 425 -3.47 -0.29 -24.62
CA VAL A 425 -3.08 1.12 -24.66
C VAL A 425 -1.59 1.23 -24.41
N ASP A 426 -0.88 1.92 -25.31
CA ASP A 426 0.55 2.18 -25.13
C ASP A 426 0.73 3.30 -24.09
N VAL A 427 1.46 3.02 -23.01
CA VAL A 427 1.78 4.01 -21.99
C VAL A 427 3.26 3.89 -21.65
N GLU A 428 4.02 4.96 -21.86
CA GLU A 428 5.36 5.09 -21.29
C GLU A 428 5.19 5.42 -19.79
N PRO A 429 5.55 4.49 -18.88
CA PRO A 429 5.34 4.67 -17.45
C PRO A 429 6.27 5.77 -16.91
N PRO A 430 5.95 6.35 -15.74
CA PRO A 430 6.83 7.32 -15.10
C PRO A 430 8.20 6.70 -14.77
N ALA A 431 9.21 7.57 -14.66
CA ALA A 431 10.59 7.18 -14.47
C ALA A 431 10.84 6.34 -13.21
N ASP A 432 10.06 6.55 -12.14
CA ASP A 432 10.17 5.77 -10.89
C ASP A 432 9.75 4.30 -11.09
N LEU A 433 8.73 4.03 -11.91
CA LEU A 433 8.35 2.66 -12.27
C LEU A 433 9.40 2.01 -13.17
N ALA A 434 9.93 2.75 -14.14
CA ALA A 434 11.01 2.24 -14.99
C ALA A 434 12.26 1.88 -14.15
N GLU A 435 12.62 2.75 -13.21
CA GLU A 435 13.69 2.51 -12.23
C GLU A 435 13.39 1.27 -11.38
N ALA A 436 12.17 1.12 -10.86
CA ALA A 436 11.79 -0.04 -10.05
C ALA A 436 11.91 -1.36 -10.83
N VAL A 437 11.54 -1.37 -12.12
CA VAL A 437 11.67 -2.55 -13.00
C VAL A 437 13.15 -2.86 -13.27
N GLU A 438 13.98 -1.85 -13.55
CA GLU A 438 15.42 -2.03 -13.76
C GLU A 438 16.09 -2.57 -12.49
N GLN A 439 15.81 -1.97 -11.34
CA GLN A 439 16.35 -2.36 -10.04
C GLN A 439 15.82 -3.71 -9.55
N SER A 440 14.76 -4.25 -10.15
CA SER A 440 14.28 -5.62 -9.91
C SER A 440 15.04 -6.69 -10.69
N GLU A 441 15.92 -6.34 -11.64
CA GLU A 441 16.71 -7.32 -12.40
C GLU A 441 17.44 -8.35 -11.51
N PRO A 442 18.15 -7.94 -10.43
CA PRO A 442 18.85 -8.89 -9.56
C PRO A 442 17.91 -9.85 -8.81
N LEU A 443 16.62 -9.54 -8.73
CA LEU A 443 15.62 -10.32 -8.01
C LEU A 443 14.94 -11.37 -8.90
N ARG A 444 15.10 -11.30 -10.23
CA ARG A 444 14.35 -12.13 -11.18
C ARG A 444 14.49 -13.63 -10.97
N GLU A 445 15.69 -14.10 -10.65
CA GLU A 445 15.90 -15.52 -10.36
C GLU A 445 15.11 -15.96 -9.13
N ALA A 446 15.17 -15.19 -8.05
CA ALA A 446 14.46 -15.48 -6.80
C ALA A 446 12.94 -15.35 -6.95
N LEU A 447 12.46 -14.37 -7.72
CA LEU A 447 11.03 -14.26 -8.08
C LEU A 447 10.57 -15.44 -8.94
N GLY A 448 11.42 -15.95 -9.84
CA GLY A 448 11.14 -17.13 -10.64
C GLY A 448 11.10 -18.45 -9.85
N ASN A 449 11.60 -18.44 -8.60
CA ASN A 449 11.50 -19.56 -7.67
C ASN A 449 10.21 -19.55 -6.85
N VAL A 450 9.34 -18.57 -7.03
CA VAL A 450 8.03 -18.46 -6.37
C VAL A 450 6.95 -18.88 -7.37
N ASP A 451 6.13 -19.86 -7.01
CA ASP A 451 4.89 -20.16 -7.72
C ASP A 451 3.75 -19.34 -7.10
N PRO A 452 3.21 -18.31 -7.80
CA PRO A 452 2.16 -17.46 -7.25
C PRO A 452 0.88 -18.22 -6.90
N ASP A 453 0.67 -19.40 -7.48
CA ASP A 453 -0.51 -20.22 -7.22
C ASP A 453 -0.34 -21.12 -6.00
N THR A 454 0.89 -21.50 -5.60
CA THR A 454 1.13 -22.39 -4.46
C THR A 454 1.92 -21.79 -3.31
N ASP A 455 2.58 -20.65 -3.51
CA ASP A 455 3.50 -20.06 -2.52
C ASP A 455 3.03 -18.68 -2.03
N ILE A 456 1.94 -18.14 -2.59
CA ILE A 456 1.42 -16.82 -2.24
C ILE A 456 -0.03 -16.91 -1.76
N TYR A 457 -0.32 -16.28 -0.61
CA TYR A 457 -1.68 -16.21 -0.12
C TYR A 457 -2.47 -15.16 -0.92
N PRO A 458 -3.63 -15.52 -1.51
CA PRO A 458 -4.43 -14.64 -2.35
C PRO A 458 -5.28 -13.64 -1.55
N PHE A 459 -4.67 -12.86 -0.65
CA PHE A 459 -5.38 -11.98 0.30
C PHE A 459 -6.42 -11.05 -0.36
N LYS A 460 -6.11 -10.54 -1.56
CA LYS A 460 -6.98 -9.62 -2.30
C LYS A 460 -8.18 -10.30 -2.97
N TYR A 461 -8.13 -11.62 -3.14
CA TYR A 461 -9.11 -12.39 -3.92
C TYR A 461 -9.99 -13.29 -3.04
N VAL A 462 -9.65 -13.41 -1.75
CA VAL A 462 -10.38 -14.24 -0.78
C VAL A 462 -11.43 -13.43 -0.03
N ASN A 463 -12.65 -13.97 0.01
CA ASN A 463 -13.78 -13.38 0.73
C ASN A 463 -14.06 -14.12 2.05
N ILE A 464 -13.39 -13.70 3.13
CA ILE A 464 -13.56 -14.27 4.47
C ILE A 464 -14.92 -13.86 5.07
N SER A 465 -15.63 -14.80 5.70
CA SER A 465 -16.90 -14.52 6.37
C SER A 465 -16.73 -13.55 7.55
N THR A 466 -17.77 -12.80 7.91
CA THR A 466 -17.70 -11.87 9.06
C THR A 466 -17.38 -12.59 10.38
N GLU A 467 -17.88 -13.80 10.56
CA GLU A 467 -17.61 -14.62 11.76
C GLU A 467 -16.16 -15.06 11.84
N ASP A 468 -15.62 -15.58 10.73
CA ASP A 468 -14.24 -16.03 10.64
C ASP A 468 -13.26 -14.85 10.74
N GLN A 469 -13.57 -13.73 10.07
CA GLN A 469 -12.77 -12.51 10.16
C GLN A 469 -12.73 -11.96 11.59
N SER A 470 -13.85 -12.04 12.33
CA SER A 470 -13.91 -11.62 13.74
C SER A 470 -13.05 -12.53 14.61
N THR A 471 -13.06 -13.84 14.36
CA THR A 471 -12.19 -14.81 15.02
C THR A 471 -10.72 -14.52 14.75
N ILE A 472 -10.34 -14.35 13.48
CA ILE A 472 -8.98 -14.01 13.06
C ILE A 472 -8.50 -12.77 13.80
N THR A 473 -9.26 -11.68 13.72
CA THR A 473 -8.90 -10.38 14.31
C THR A 473 -8.71 -10.47 15.83
N LEU A 474 -9.58 -11.21 16.53
CA LEU A 474 -9.50 -11.37 17.98
C LEU A 474 -8.24 -12.14 18.39
N ASN A 475 -7.94 -13.24 17.70
CA ASN A 475 -6.76 -14.07 17.94
C ASN A 475 -5.48 -13.28 17.59
N ASP A 476 -5.44 -12.65 16.40
CA ASP A 476 -4.30 -11.87 15.92
C ASP A 476 -3.95 -10.71 16.84
N THR A 477 -4.94 -10.05 17.45
CA THR A 477 -4.67 -8.99 18.44
C THR A 477 -3.78 -9.49 19.58
N THR A 478 -4.01 -10.72 20.05
CA THR A 478 -3.21 -11.31 21.13
C THR A 478 -1.89 -11.86 20.58
N VAL A 479 -1.92 -12.55 19.44
CA VAL A 479 -0.74 -13.12 18.78
C VAL A 479 0.28 -12.04 18.45
N LEU A 480 -0.13 -10.95 17.79
CA LEU A 480 0.77 -9.88 17.36
C LEU A 480 1.32 -9.08 18.53
N ASN A 481 0.54 -8.87 19.59
CA ASN A 481 1.06 -8.22 20.81
C ASN A 481 2.22 -9.03 21.41
N LEU A 482 2.05 -10.35 21.52
CA LEU A 482 3.11 -11.24 22.01
C LEU A 482 4.30 -11.28 21.03
N ALA A 483 4.03 -11.45 19.73
CA ALA A 483 5.05 -11.58 18.70
C ALA A 483 5.89 -10.31 18.50
N MET A 484 5.27 -9.14 18.42
CA MET A 484 6.00 -7.87 18.23
C MET A 484 6.77 -7.48 19.49
N THR A 485 6.24 -7.77 20.69
CA THR A 485 6.97 -7.59 21.94
C THR A 485 8.19 -8.52 21.99
N ALA A 486 8.02 -9.79 21.62
CA ALA A 486 9.11 -10.76 21.57
C ALA A 486 10.17 -10.36 20.55
N PHE A 487 9.78 -9.97 19.34
CA PHE A 487 10.69 -9.48 18.30
C PHE A 487 11.56 -8.32 18.80
N GLY A 488 10.96 -7.24 19.32
CA GLY A 488 11.70 -6.07 19.77
C GLY A 488 12.70 -6.41 20.88
N ARG A 489 12.29 -7.28 21.81
CA ARG A 489 13.18 -7.77 22.88
C ARG A 489 14.28 -8.66 22.34
N TRP A 490 13.98 -9.68 21.54
CA TRP A 490 14.98 -10.64 21.08
C TRP A 490 16.03 -10.00 20.17
N VAL A 491 15.63 -9.05 19.31
CA VAL A 491 16.60 -8.30 18.51
C VAL A 491 17.53 -7.49 19.43
N THR A 492 17.00 -6.83 20.47
CA THR A 492 17.80 -5.90 21.30
C THR A 492 18.55 -6.55 22.46
N GLU A 493 18.02 -7.63 23.04
CA GLU A 493 18.50 -8.27 24.27
C GLU A 493 18.91 -9.74 24.07
N GLY A 494 18.55 -10.36 22.94
CA GLY A 494 18.74 -11.79 22.71
C GLY A 494 17.71 -12.65 23.46
N GLY A 495 17.96 -13.95 23.54
CA GLY A 495 17.14 -14.88 24.32
C GLY A 495 16.14 -15.72 23.52
N VAL A 496 16.16 -15.64 22.18
CA VAL A 496 15.19 -16.35 21.34
C VAL A 496 15.34 -17.87 21.47
N GLU A 497 16.56 -18.42 21.51
CA GLU A 497 16.78 -19.86 21.65
C GLU A 497 16.21 -20.43 22.94
N GLU A 498 16.37 -19.73 24.07
CA GLU A 498 15.92 -20.21 25.37
C GLU A 498 14.40 -20.12 25.56
N GLU A 499 13.75 -19.21 24.84
CA GLU A 499 12.34 -18.85 25.04
C GLU A 499 11.43 -19.30 23.90
N TRP A 500 11.99 -19.80 22.79
CA TRP A 500 11.25 -20.13 21.57
C TRP A 500 10.08 -21.07 21.82
N ASP A 501 10.31 -22.21 22.49
CA ASP A 501 9.27 -23.21 22.72
C ASP A 501 8.10 -22.66 23.54
N ASP A 502 8.41 -21.90 24.60
CA ASP A 502 7.40 -21.27 25.45
C ASP A 502 6.66 -20.15 24.71
N TYR A 503 7.33 -19.44 23.80
CA TYR A 503 6.73 -18.44 22.92
C TYR A 503 5.78 -19.06 21.90
N VAL A 504 6.20 -20.12 21.21
CA VAL A 504 5.36 -20.84 20.24
C VAL A 504 4.11 -21.36 20.94
N ALA A 505 4.25 -21.99 22.11
CA ALA A 505 3.11 -22.46 22.90
C ALA A 505 2.15 -21.33 23.31
N GLN A 506 2.67 -20.11 23.56
CA GLN A 506 1.84 -18.94 23.85
C GLN A 506 1.06 -18.46 22.62
N LEU A 507 1.69 -18.40 21.44
CA LEU A 507 0.99 -18.04 20.20
C LEU A 507 -0.06 -19.09 19.81
N GLU A 508 0.28 -20.37 19.97
CA GLU A 508 -0.66 -21.47 19.77
C GLU A 508 -1.86 -21.37 20.72
N GLY A 509 -1.60 -21.13 22.00
CA GLY A 509 -2.63 -20.91 23.02
C GLY A 509 -3.47 -19.64 22.82
N ALA A 510 -2.96 -18.66 22.07
CA ALA A 510 -3.66 -17.44 21.69
C ALA A 510 -4.59 -17.61 20.48
N GLY A 511 -4.63 -18.81 19.87
CA GLY A 511 -5.56 -19.12 18.77
C GLY A 511 -4.92 -19.12 17.38
N LEU A 512 -3.59 -19.02 17.27
CA LEU A 512 -2.91 -19.03 15.97
C LEU A 512 -3.28 -20.25 15.07
N PRO A 513 -3.37 -21.50 15.57
CA PRO A 513 -3.74 -22.66 14.75
C PRO A 513 -5.14 -22.55 14.18
N GLN A 514 -6.07 -21.95 14.93
CA GLN A 514 -7.43 -21.70 14.45
C GLN A 514 -7.42 -20.72 13.27
N ASN A 515 -6.59 -19.67 13.34
CA ASN A 515 -6.46 -18.73 12.24
C ASN A 515 -5.85 -19.39 11.00
N VAL A 516 -4.80 -20.20 11.17
CA VAL A 516 -4.19 -20.97 10.08
C VAL A 516 -5.21 -21.90 9.43
N GLU A 517 -6.03 -22.62 10.21
CA GLU A 517 -7.10 -23.48 9.69
C GLU A 517 -8.14 -22.69 8.88
N ILE A 518 -8.52 -21.49 9.36
CA ILE A 518 -9.45 -20.61 8.64
C ILE A 518 -8.82 -20.17 7.30
N TYR A 519 -7.59 -19.65 7.33
CA TYR A 519 -6.91 -19.19 6.13
C TYR A 519 -6.69 -20.33 5.13
N GLN A 520 -6.33 -21.54 5.57
CA GLN A 520 -6.20 -22.73 4.72
C GLN A 520 -7.52 -23.06 4.01
N ARG A 521 -8.64 -23.09 4.73
CA ARG A 521 -9.95 -23.37 4.12
C ARG A 521 -10.26 -22.39 2.99
N TYR A 522 -10.05 -21.10 3.23
CA TYR A 522 -10.32 -20.07 2.24
C TYR A 522 -9.34 -20.07 1.07
N TYR A 523 -8.08 -20.45 1.32
CA TYR A 523 -7.10 -20.71 0.27
C TYR A 523 -7.56 -21.86 -0.62
N ASP A 524 -7.96 -23.00 -0.04
CA ASP A 524 -8.45 -24.17 -0.79
C ASP A 524 -9.70 -23.83 -1.61
N GLU A 525 -10.64 -23.06 -1.05
CA GLU A 525 -11.84 -22.59 -1.74
C GLU A 525 -11.48 -21.71 -2.95
N TYR A 526 -10.52 -20.80 -2.80
CA TYR A 526 -10.04 -19.96 -3.89
C TYR A 526 -9.37 -20.79 -4.99
N GLN A 527 -8.45 -21.69 -4.64
CA GLN A 527 -7.77 -22.57 -5.59
C GLN A 527 -8.78 -23.43 -6.38
N ALA A 528 -9.79 -23.97 -5.69
CA ALA A 528 -10.85 -24.76 -6.34
C ALA A 528 -11.75 -23.93 -7.27
N SER A 529 -11.83 -22.61 -7.09
CA SER A 529 -12.61 -21.73 -7.97
C SER A 529 -11.89 -21.40 -9.29
N ARG A 530 -10.57 -21.63 -9.35
CA ARG A 530 -9.73 -21.39 -10.55
C ARG A 530 -9.55 -22.63 -11.43
N SER A 531 -9.86 -23.82 -10.90
CA SER A 531 -9.78 -25.12 -11.59
C SER A 531 -11.07 -25.49 -12.32
#